data_AF-C9SWW5-F1
#
_entry.id   AF-C9SWW5-F1
#
_cell.length_a   1.000
_cell.length_b   1.000
_cell.length_c   1.000
_cell.angle_alpha   90.00
_cell.angle_beta   90.00
_cell.angle_gamma   90.00
#
_symmetry.space_group_name_H-M   'P 1'
#
loop_
_entity.id
_entity.type
_entity.pdbx_description
1 polymer ?
#
loop_
_entity_poly.entity_id
_entity_poly.type
_entity_poly.pdbx_seq_one_letter_code
_entity_poly.pdbx_strand_id
1 'polypeptide(L)'
;MTSAAPGPSRPPNAPRTLTPKSVSDPVLRNALRYTISAREYATLHKGCFGKKRHEREEATAVQLTHLPSVAFSILHPAALSPALPLHVQVARPPARRCGDPLPTTQSRTAATLTSPYAPAVGASLAGLALGVYPAQQLRVSVAIYAMFRALEFGWNLCEGEGMIWGFKAGGRVKRERPWWWGSWMIQPFAFGQLLHAVVFDRDCFPAAYGNLIFNNSTAYLQQRPAGYPSHLVWPKTLEIVDSLAQMAKLNWPPYISPTLFPNKETLPASLAAVAPLTSTAHPIITSLSCATLHPSDPSCLRTYLQFWLSSFPPFMRMLLGFYGAFAILPNAGAKLYHAPVAVLTKVLGRALRSSTFLAGSISTAWASICVFQTWLPRHVLPTLRFFLGGFVAGLWAWVERKQGRGMFLYSARASVDSLWKVGVKRRWWKGMRGGDVWVFVAALMVTGVVYERDARAIREGSWRRGVSWIRGEGLRDWSLEEDEAQGEGEGQE
;
A
#
# COMPACT_ATOMS: atom_id res chain seq x y z
N MET A 1 31.12 -76.87 -3.34
CA MET A 1 31.80 -77.66 -4.38
C MET A 1 31.07 -77.35 -5.68
N THR A 2 31.51 -76.44 -6.52
CA THR A 2 32.71 -76.54 -7.36
C THR A 2 33.34 -75.16 -7.59
N SER A 3 34.67 -75.22 -7.76
CA SER A 3 35.62 -74.12 -7.90
C SER A 3 35.63 -73.58 -9.33
N ALA A 4 35.82 -72.27 -9.51
CA ALA A 4 36.35 -71.71 -10.74
C ALA A 4 37.34 -70.58 -10.38
N ALA A 5 38.58 -70.79 -10.81
CA ALA A 5 39.77 -70.00 -10.52
C ALA A 5 39.81 -68.65 -11.27
N PRO A 6 40.62 -67.68 -10.81
CA PRO A 6 40.70 -66.34 -11.38
C PRO A 6 41.66 -66.27 -12.58
N GLY A 7 41.25 -65.61 -13.66
CA GLY A 7 42.07 -65.30 -14.84
C GLY A 7 42.91 -64.02 -14.67
N PRO A 8 43.88 -63.76 -15.57
CA PRO A 8 45.15 -63.11 -15.23
C PRO A 8 45.14 -61.58 -15.23
N SER A 9 45.94 -61.02 -14.32
CA SER A 9 46.39 -59.63 -14.25
C SER A 9 47.28 -59.22 -15.44
N ARG A 10 47.02 -58.04 -16.03
CA ARG A 10 47.88 -57.33 -17.00
C ARG A 10 48.06 -55.87 -16.57
N PRO A 11 49.09 -55.14 -17.08
CA PRO A 11 49.95 -54.24 -16.32
C PRO A 11 49.41 -52.80 -16.25
N PRO A 12 49.94 -51.95 -15.34
CA PRO A 12 49.63 -50.53 -15.32
C PRO A 12 50.44 -49.79 -16.40
N ASN A 13 49.89 -48.66 -16.87
CA ASN A 13 50.47 -47.68 -17.80
C ASN A 13 50.38 -47.94 -19.31
N ALA A 14 49.24 -47.52 -19.87
CA ALA A 14 49.16 -46.92 -21.22
C ALA A 14 48.09 -45.80 -21.20
N PRO A 15 48.31 -44.64 -21.83
CA PRO A 15 47.33 -43.55 -21.84
C PRO A 15 46.11 -43.94 -22.68
N ARG A 16 44.92 -43.92 -22.07
CA ARG A 16 43.65 -44.21 -22.74
C ARG A 16 43.24 -43.04 -23.65
N THR A 17 43.12 -43.33 -24.94
CA THR A 17 42.40 -42.52 -25.92
C THR A 17 40.90 -42.43 -25.57
N LEU A 18 40.39 -41.21 -25.45
CA LEU A 18 39.00 -40.92 -25.09
C LEU A 18 38.07 -41.14 -26.29
N THR A 19 37.03 -41.95 -26.10
CA THR A 19 35.90 -42.08 -27.03
C THR A 19 34.72 -41.20 -26.55
N PRO A 20 33.87 -40.68 -27.46
CA PRO A 20 32.96 -39.56 -27.19
C PRO A 20 31.70 -39.91 -26.36
N LYS A 21 31.71 -40.99 -25.59
CA LYS A 21 30.55 -41.45 -24.79
C LYS A 21 30.73 -41.35 -23.27
N SER A 22 31.82 -40.77 -22.76
CA SER A 22 32.06 -40.66 -21.31
C SER A 22 32.04 -39.23 -20.74
N VAL A 23 31.32 -38.28 -21.36
CA VAL A 23 31.24 -36.88 -20.88
C VAL A 23 29.90 -36.62 -20.17
N SER A 24 29.62 -37.39 -19.12
CA SER A 24 28.49 -37.13 -18.22
C SER A 24 28.88 -37.39 -16.77
N ASP A 25 29.98 -36.77 -16.34
CA ASP A 25 30.39 -36.79 -14.93
C ASP A 25 29.83 -35.53 -14.21
N PRO A 26 28.94 -35.69 -13.21
CA PRO A 26 28.36 -34.57 -12.48
C PRO A 26 29.40 -33.72 -11.73
N VAL A 27 30.57 -34.30 -11.41
CA VAL A 27 31.67 -33.59 -10.74
C VAL A 27 32.36 -32.62 -11.70
N LEU A 28 32.56 -33.03 -12.96
CA LEU A 28 33.11 -32.16 -14.02
C LEU A 28 32.13 -31.02 -14.38
N ARG A 29 30.83 -31.29 -14.33
CA ARG A 29 29.77 -30.31 -14.59
C ARG A 29 29.69 -29.23 -13.50
N ASN A 30 29.89 -29.61 -12.25
CA ASN A 30 29.99 -28.65 -11.14
C ASN A 30 31.33 -27.89 -11.17
N ALA A 31 32.45 -28.56 -11.48
CA ALA A 31 33.75 -27.90 -11.63
C ALA A 31 33.75 -26.85 -12.76
N LEU A 32 33.07 -27.11 -13.87
CA LEU A 32 32.89 -26.16 -14.98
C LEU A 32 31.93 -25.00 -14.63
N ARG A 33 30.91 -25.22 -13.79
CA ARG A 33 30.01 -24.16 -13.33
C ARG A 33 30.67 -23.13 -12.41
N TYR A 34 31.72 -23.52 -11.70
CA TYR A 34 32.42 -22.64 -10.75
C TYR A 34 33.70 -22.01 -11.29
N THR A 35 34.20 -22.43 -12.45
CA THR A 35 35.46 -21.92 -13.03
C THR A 35 35.31 -21.20 -14.37
N ILE A 36 34.13 -21.24 -14.99
CA ILE A 36 33.89 -20.65 -16.31
C ILE A 36 32.76 -19.62 -16.25
N SER A 37 32.96 -18.47 -16.90
CA SER A 37 31.95 -17.41 -16.93
C SER A 37 30.70 -17.85 -17.71
N ALA A 38 29.52 -17.37 -17.30
CA ALA A 38 28.23 -17.76 -17.90
C ALA A 38 28.16 -17.59 -19.44
N ARG A 39 29.02 -16.75 -20.02
CA ARG A 39 29.14 -16.55 -21.47
C ARG A 39 29.84 -17.71 -22.19
N GLU A 40 30.82 -18.34 -21.57
CA GLU A 40 31.62 -19.43 -22.16
C GLU A 40 30.88 -20.78 -22.08
N TYR A 41 30.07 -20.98 -21.05
CA TYR A 41 29.16 -22.13 -20.98
C TYR A 41 28.05 -22.04 -22.06
N ALA A 42 27.55 -20.83 -22.33
CA ALA A 42 26.52 -20.60 -23.34
C ALA A 42 27.04 -20.80 -24.78
N THR A 43 28.30 -20.50 -25.07
CA THR A 43 28.93 -20.76 -26.38
C THR A 43 29.25 -22.24 -26.58
N LEU A 44 29.71 -22.96 -25.54
CA LEU A 44 29.94 -24.41 -25.60
C LEU A 44 28.66 -25.20 -25.83
N HIS A 45 27.56 -24.81 -25.17
CA HIS A 45 26.25 -25.45 -25.34
C HIS A 45 25.66 -25.24 -26.74
N LYS A 46 25.83 -24.03 -27.31
CA LYS A 46 25.40 -23.73 -28.69
C LYS A 46 26.25 -24.44 -29.76
N GLY A 47 27.54 -24.67 -29.50
CA GLY A 47 28.46 -25.35 -30.41
C GLY A 47 28.27 -26.86 -30.47
N CYS A 48 27.90 -27.52 -29.36
CA CYS A 48 27.80 -28.98 -29.31
C CYS A 48 26.37 -29.53 -29.59
N PHE A 49 25.31 -28.74 -29.44
CA PHE A 49 23.92 -29.25 -29.51
C PHE A 49 22.99 -28.52 -30.50
N GLY A 50 23.47 -27.53 -31.26
CA GLY A 50 22.64 -26.77 -32.20
C GLY A 50 22.44 -27.45 -33.56
N LYS A 51 21.36 -28.22 -33.73
CA LYS A 51 20.87 -28.69 -35.03
C LYS A 51 20.22 -27.51 -35.79
N LYS A 52 20.69 -27.24 -37.02
CA LYS A 52 20.14 -26.23 -37.93
C LYS A 52 18.66 -26.51 -38.26
N ARG A 53 17.82 -25.48 -38.26
CA ARG A 53 16.66 -25.41 -39.16
C ARG A 53 16.59 -24.03 -39.80
N HIS A 54 16.83 -24.02 -41.10
CA HIS A 54 16.56 -22.91 -42.01
C HIS A 54 15.06 -22.66 -42.02
N GLU A 55 14.62 -21.41 -41.89
CA GLU A 55 13.38 -20.95 -42.52
C GLU A 55 13.41 -19.43 -42.70
N ARG A 56 12.77 -19.02 -43.80
CA ARG A 56 12.94 -17.81 -44.59
C ARG A 56 12.29 -16.61 -43.92
N GLU A 57 12.97 -15.46 -43.99
CA GLU A 57 12.38 -14.15 -43.76
C GLU A 57 11.57 -13.77 -45.03
N GLU A 58 10.26 -13.63 -44.89
CA GLU A 58 9.41 -12.98 -45.88
C GLU A 58 8.61 -11.88 -45.19
N ALA A 59 9.01 -10.64 -45.48
CA ALA A 59 8.31 -9.44 -45.06
C ALA A 59 7.08 -9.24 -45.96
N THR A 60 5.88 -9.32 -45.39
CA THR A 60 4.71 -8.65 -45.96
C THR A 60 3.89 -7.98 -44.86
N ALA A 61 3.63 -6.71 -45.09
CA ALA A 61 2.91 -5.81 -44.22
C ALA A 61 1.42 -6.18 -44.13
N VAL A 62 0.87 -6.20 -42.92
CA VAL A 62 -0.57 -6.04 -42.69
C VAL A 62 -0.76 -4.82 -41.80
N GLN A 63 -1.36 -3.80 -42.38
CA GLN A 63 -1.94 -2.67 -41.67
C GLN A 63 -2.98 -3.20 -40.68
N LEU A 64 -2.85 -2.84 -39.40
CA LEU A 64 -4.00 -2.74 -38.51
C LEU A 64 -3.98 -1.36 -37.84
N THR A 65 -4.76 -0.49 -38.46
CA THR A 65 -5.24 0.76 -37.91
C THR A 65 -6.17 0.48 -36.71
N HIS A 66 -6.19 1.42 -35.77
CA HIS A 66 -7.09 1.55 -34.62
C HIS A 66 -6.90 0.63 -33.40
N LEU A 67 -6.15 1.14 -32.41
CA LEU A 67 -6.42 0.90 -30.99
C LEU A 67 -6.42 2.24 -30.23
N PRO A 68 -7.46 2.54 -29.43
CA PRO A 68 -7.67 3.86 -28.86
C PRO A 68 -6.82 4.10 -27.61
N SER A 69 -6.23 5.28 -27.61
CA SER A 69 -5.65 6.02 -26.50
C SER A 69 -6.72 6.35 -25.44
N VAL A 70 -6.98 5.49 -24.44
CA VAL A 70 -7.64 5.92 -23.18
C VAL A 70 -7.28 4.97 -22.02
N ALA A 71 -6.12 5.19 -21.38
CA ALA A 71 -5.88 4.71 -20.01
C ALA A 71 -4.85 5.60 -19.29
N PHE A 72 -4.91 6.90 -19.52
CA PHE A 72 -4.13 7.89 -18.80
C PHE A 72 -4.97 9.15 -18.67
N SER A 73 -5.64 9.33 -17.52
CA SER A 73 -5.96 10.61 -16.87
C SER A 73 -7.12 10.45 -15.88
N ILE A 74 -6.82 10.49 -14.57
CA ILE A 74 -7.47 11.43 -13.64
C ILE A 74 -6.43 11.86 -12.60
N LEU A 75 -5.64 12.87 -12.97
CA LEU A 75 -5.27 14.03 -12.16
C LEU A 75 -4.85 15.11 -13.17
N HIS A 76 -5.62 16.19 -13.21
CA HIS A 76 -5.61 17.20 -14.28
C HIS A 76 -4.25 17.92 -14.45
N PRO A 77 -3.88 18.27 -15.70
CA PRO A 77 -2.74 19.12 -16.02
C PRO A 77 -3.19 20.59 -16.18
N ALA A 78 -2.46 21.52 -15.60
CA ALA A 78 -2.51 22.92 -16.00
C ALA A 78 -1.11 23.51 -15.87
N ALA A 79 -0.72 24.23 -16.93
CA ALA A 79 0.56 24.90 -17.16
C ALA A 79 1.77 24.00 -17.48
N LEU A 80 1.94 23.69 -18.77
CA LEU A 80 3.15 24.08 -19.52
C LEU A 80 2.96 23.77 -21.02
N SER A 81 2.91 24.84 -21.82
CA SER A 81 3.04 24.80 -23.28
C SER A 81 4.51 24.54 -23.69
N PRO A 82 4.76 24.14 -24.95
CA PRO A 82 5.96 23.42 -25.34
C PRO A 82 7.09 24.39 -25.74
N ALA A 83 8.30 24.14 -25.24
CA ALA A 83 9.50 24.77 -25.76
C ALA A 83 10.65 23.77 -25.85
N LEU A 84 11.10 23.58 -27.09
CA LEU A 84 12.30 22.91 -27.60
C LEU A 84 12.39 21.37 -27.54
N PRO A 85 12.43 20.69 -28.71
CA PRO A 85 12.93 19.33 -28.80
C PRO A 85 14.46 19.38 -28.77
N LEU A 86 15.05 19.00 -27.65
CA LEU A 86 16.47 18.64 -27.63
C LEU A 86 16.57 17.24 -28.23
N HIS A 87 16.67 17.19 -29.57
CA HIS A 87 17.02 15.98 -30.30
C HIS A 87 18.43 15.55 -29.86
N VAL A 88 18.52 14.74 -28.79
CA VAL A 88 19.69 13.90 -28.60
C VAL A 88 19.55 12.78 -29.62
N GLN A 89 20.11 13.03 -30.79
CA GLN A 89 20.31 12.06 -31.83
C GLN A 89 21.34 11.07 -31.28
N VAL A 90 20.86 10.04 -30.57
CA VAL A 90 21.68 8.87 -30.24
C VAL A 90 21.99 8.22 -31.57
N ALA A 91 23.16 8.54 -32.11
CA ALA A 91 23.69 7.91 -33.31
C ALA A 91 23.56 6.39 -33.13
N ARG A 92 22.76 5.74 -33.99
CA ARG A 92 22.75 4.28 -34.08
C ARG A 92 24.20 3.87 -34.37
N PRO A 93 24.89 3.15 -33.47
CA PRO A 93 26.16 2.57 -33.86
C PRO A 93 25.91 1.58 -35.01
N PRO A 94 26.82 1.47 -35.98
CA PRO A 94 26.69 0.48 -37.03
C PRO A 94 26.52 -0.91 -36.42
N ALA A 95 25.67 -1.74 -37.03
CA ALA A 95 25.39 -3.10 -36.59
C ALA A 95 26.70 -3.88 -36.45
N ARG A 96 27.20 -4.02 -35.21
CA ARG A 96 28.38 -4.83 -34.91
C ARG A 96 27.98 -6.30 -34.92
N ARG A 97 28.82 -7.11 -35.55
CA ARG A 97 28.67 -8.56 -35.60
C ARG A 97 28.85 -9.10 -34.18
N CYS A 98 28.04 -10.10 -33.79
CA CYS A 98 28.12 -10.72 -32.47
C CYS A 98 29.49 -11.40 -32.32
N GLY A 99 30.46 -10.72 -31.70
CA GLY A 99 31.85 -11.20 -31.61
C GLY A 99 32.92 -10.11 -31.48
N ASP A 100 32.64 -8.86 -31.84
CA ASP A 100 33.64 -7.79 -31.71
C ASP A 100 33.80 -7.35 -30.24
N PRO A 101 35.03 -7.23 -29.71
CA PRO A 101 35.24 -6.72 -28.36
C PRO A 101 34.72 -5.28 -28.26
N LEU A 102 33.88 -5.04 -27.25
CA LEU A 102 33.44 -3.69 -26.89
C LEU A 102 34.69 -2.82 -26.64
N PRO A 103 34.72 -1.56 -27.11
CA PRO A 103 35.75 -0.62 -26.71
C PRO A 103 35.89 -0.64 -25.19
N THR A 104 37.11 -0.63 -24.66
CA THR A 104 37.39 -0.87 -23.23
C THR A 104 36.65 0.08 -22.28
N THR A 105 36.24 1.25 -22.75
CA THR A 105 35.38 2.20 -22.04
C THR A 105 33.92 1.73 -21.96
N GLN A 106 33.38 1.15 -23.03
CA GLN A 106 32.02 0.59 -23.07
C GLN A 106 31.92 -0.75 -22.32
N SER A 107 33.01 -1.53 -22.27
CA SER A 107 33.04 -2.77 -21.47
C SER A 107 33.09 -2.49 -19.97
N ARG A 108 33.80 -1.43 -19.53
CA ARG A 108 33.83 -0.99 -18.13
C ARG A 108 32.48 -0.45 -17.66
N THR A 109 31.81 0.39 -18.46
CA THR A 109 30.47 0.88 -18.12
C THR A 109 29.42 -0.23 -18.10
N ALA A 110 29.47 -1.16 -19.07
CA ALA A 110 28.61 -2.34 -19.06
C ALA A 110 28.88 -3.23 -17.83
N ALA A 111 30.15 -3.46 -17.47
CA ALA A 111 30.51 -4.25 -16.29
C ALA A 111 30.06 -3.59 -14.98
N THR A 112 30.09 -2.26 -14.88
CA THR A 112 29.56 -1.55 -13.71
C THR A 112 28.03 -1.63 -13.61
N LEU A 113 27.32 -1.57 -14.75
CA LEU A 113 25.85 -1.63 -14.80
C LEU A 113 25.30 -3.06 -14.60
N THR A 114 26.11 -4.09 -14.83
CA THR A 114 25.76 -5.49 -14.53
C THR A 114 26.43 -6.01 -13.24
N SER A 115 27.05 -5.12 -12.46
CA SER A 115 27.68 -5.49 -11.19
C SER A 115 26.62 -5.77 -10.11
N PRO A 116 26.92 -6.56 -9.07
CA PRO A 116 26.01 -6.78 -7.94
C PRO A 116 25.64 -5.49 -7.19
N TYR A 117 26.38 -4.40 -7.40
CA TYR A 117 26.10 -3.09 -6.82
C TYR A 117 25.17 -2.23 -7.70
N ALA A 118 24.87 -2.65 -8.93
CA ALA A 118 24.02 -1.90 -9.85
C ALA A 118 22.62 -1.56 -9.30
N PRO A 119 21.93 -2.44 -8.54
CA PRO A 119 20.65 -2.10 -7.92
C PRO A 119 20.78 -0.97 -6.86
N ALA A 120 21.86 -0.97 -6.09
CA ALA A 120 22.11 0.08 -5.08
C ALA A 120 22.47 1.42 -5.73
N VAL A 121 23.26 1.40 -6.81
CA VAL A 121 23.59 2.59 -7.60
C VAL A 121 22.34 3.14 -8.30
N GLY A 122 21.51 2.27 -8.88
CA GLY A 122 20.24 2.63 -9.51
C GLY A 122 19.24 3.24 -8.52
N ALA A 123 19.11 2.65 -7.32
CA ALA A 123 18.30 3.20 -6.24
C ALA A 123 18.78 4.59 -5.82
N SER A 124 20.10 4.78 -5.70
CA SER A 124 20.71 6.08 -5.34
C SER A 124 20.45 7.14 -6.41
N LEU A 125 20.60 6.81 -7.69
CA LEU A 125 20.30 7.70 -8.82
C LEU A 125 18.80 8.05 -8.89
N ALA A 126 17.91 7.07 -8.70
CA ALA A 126 16.47 7.31 -8.64
C ALA A 126 16.10 8.21 -7.45
N GLY A 127 16.78 8.05 -6.32
CA GLY A 127 16.67 8.95 -5.17
C GLY A 127 17.10 10.38 -5.50
N LEU A 128 18.25 10.57 -6.17
CA LEU A 128 18.70 11.88 -6.61
C LEU A 128 17.70 12.53 -7.58
N ALA A 129 17.18 11.77 -8.54
CA ALA A 129 16.15 12.25 -9.48
C ALA A 129 14.87 12.70 -8.76
N LEU A 130 14.43 11.92 -7.75
CA LEU A 130 13.31 12.31 -6.91
C LEU A 130 13.61 13.57 -6.09
N GLY A 131 14.83 13.72 -5.57
CA GLY A 131 15.28 14.87 -4.81
C GLY A 131 15.28 16.19 -5.60
N VAL A 132 15.58 16.13 -6.90
CA VAL A 132 15.52 17.28 -7.82
C VAL A 132 14.07 17.75 -8.06
N TYR A 133 13.08 16.87 -7.87
CA TYR A 133 11.69 17.21 -8.11
C TYR A 133 11.19 18.27 -7.11
N PRO A 134 10.61 19.40 -7.57
CA PRO A 134 10.32 20.54 -6.69
C PRO A 134 9.10 20.33 -5.77
N ALA A 135 8.18 19.42 -6.10
CA ALA A 135 6.94 19.25 -5.33
C ALA A 135 7.14 18.33 -4.11
N GLN A 136 7.49 18.93 -2.97
CA GLN A 136 7.79 18.23 -1.72
C GLN A 136 6.68 17.27 -1.24
N GLN A 137 5.40 17.65 -1.36
CA GLN A 137 4.28 16.77 -0.94
C GLN A 137 4.14 15.51 -1.80
N LEU A 138 4.41 15.62 -3.11
CA LEU A 138 4.38 14.47 -4.01
C LEU A 138 5.55 13.53 -3.71
N ARG A 139 6.75 14.07 -3.44
CA ARG A 139 7.91 13.26 -3.06
C ARG A 139 7.66 12.43 -1.79
N VAL A 140 7.11 13.05 -0.74
CA VAL A 140 6.76 12.35 0.50
C VAL A 140 5.72 11.25 0.25
N SER A 141 4.69 11.54 -0.55
CA SER A 141 3.66 10.56 -0.89
C SER A 141 4.22 9.37 -1.66
N VAL A 142 5.12 9.61 -2.63
CA VAL A 142 5.82 8.56 -3.40
C VAL A 142 6.75 7.75 -2.51
N ALA A 143 7.51 8.40 -1.62
CA ALA A 143 8.41 7.73 -0.68
C ALA A 143 7.63 6.82 0.29
N ILE A 144 6.55 7.31 0.88
CA ILE A 144 5.68 6.52 1.76
C ILE A 144 5.03 5.38 0.96
N TYR A 145 4.59 5.64 -0.27
CA TYR A 145 4.04 4.59 -1.14
C TYR A 145 5.07 3.48 -1.39
N ALA A 146 6.28 3.84 -1.83
CA ALA A 146 7.38 2.92 -2.09
C ALA A 146 7.76 2.12 -0.84
N MET A 147 7.85 2.78 0.32
CA MET A 147 8.14 2.14 1.60
C MET A 147 7.10 1.07 1.95
N PHE A 148 5.81 1.38 1.85
CA PHE A 148 4.75 0.39 2.12
C PHE A 148 4.77 -0.78 1.14
N ARG A 149 5.18 -0.54 -0.12
CA ARG A 149 5.37 -1.60 -1.11
C ARG A 149 6.56 -2.49 -0.80
N ALA A 150 7.69 -1.88 -0.44
CA ALA A 150 8.88 -2.61 0.00
C ALA A 150 8.58 -3.47 1.24
N LEU A 151 7.88 -2.93 2.24
CA LEU A 151 7.44 -3.67 3.42
C LEU A 151 6.46 -4.79 3.07
N GLU A 152 5.55 -4.58 2.12
CA GLU A 152 4.66 -5.63 1.62
C GLU A 152 5.45 -6.79 0.98
N PHE A 153 6.41 -6.49 0.12
CA PHE A 153 7.23 -7.51 -0.52
C PHE A 153 8.10 -8.25 0.49
N GLY A 154 8.71 -7.52 1.42
CA GLY A 154 9.48 -8.10 2.52
C GLY A 154 8.61 -9.01 3.39
N TRP A 155 7.39 -8.58 3.72
CA TRP A 155 6.43 -9.42 4.46
C TRP A 155 6.09 -10.69 3.69
N ASN A 156 5.80 -10.60 2.39
CA ASN A 156 5.48 -11.77 1.56
C ASN A 156 6.66 -12.75 1.46
N LEU A 157 7.89 -12.25 1.36
CA LEU A 157 9.10 -13.06 1.39
C LEU A 157 9.25 -13.77 2.73
N CYS A 158 9.15 -13.04 3.85
CA CYS A 158 9.25 -13.62 5.19
C CYS A 158 8.14 -14.65 5.46
N GLU A 159 6.94 -14.41 4.95
CA GLU A 159 5.83 -15.36 5.01
C GLU A 159 6.09 -16.59 4.15
N GLY A 160 6.59 -16.38 2.92
CA GLY A 160 6.94 -17.42 1.96
C GLY A 160 8.02 -18.35 2.50
N GLU A 161 9.01 -17.83 3.22
CA GLU A 161 10.08 -18.63 3.85
C GLU A 161 9.66 -19.32 5.15
N GLY A 162 8.46 -19.04 5.66
CA GLY A 162 7.98 -19.61 6.93
C GLY A 162 8.58 -18.93 8.16
N MET A 163 9.25 -17.79 8.02
CA MET A 163 9.84 -17.04 9.15
C MET A 163 8.79 -16.43 10.08
N ILE A 164 7.59 -16.16 9.57
CA ILE A 164 6.51 -15.52 10.35
C ILE A 164 5.67 -16.54 11.10
N TRP A 165 5.14 -17.53 10.39
CA TRP A 165 4.18 -18.49 10.95
C TRP A 165 4.85 -19.77 11.46
N GLY A 166 6.12 -19.99 11.11
CA GLY A 166 6.87 -21.19 11.46
C GLY A 166 6.43 -22.41 10.67
N PHE A 167 6.92 -23.57 11.12
CA PHE A 167 6.69 -24.86 10.50
C PHE A 167 5.78 -25.72 11.40
N LYS A 168 4.98 -26.61 10.80
CA LYS A 168 4.23 -27.64 11.54
C LYS A 168 5.22 -28.67 12.12
N ALA A 169 4.77 -29.43 13.11
CA ALA A 169 5.58 -30.49 13.73
C ALA A 169 6.11 -31.44 12.64
N GLY A 170 7.44 -31.60 12.57
CA GLY A 170 8.13 -32.32 11.49
C GLY A 170 8.80 -31.45 10.42
N GLY A 171 8.77 -30.11 10.53
CA GLY A 171 9.64 -29.18 9.79
C GLY A 171 9.41 -29.03 8.29
N ARG A 172 8.66 -29.94 7.65
CA ARG A 172 8.47 -29.97 6.18
C ARG A 172 7.28 -29.14 5.68
N VAL A 173 6.29 -28.86 6.52
CA VAL A 173 5.06 -28.16 6.11
C VAL A 173 4.99 -26.78 6.78
N LYS A 174 4.91 -25.72 5.98
CA LYS A 174 4.76 -24.34 6.47
C LYS A 174 3.40 -24.18 7.13
N ARG A 175 3.34 -23.43 8.24
CA ARG A 175 2.05 -23.06 8.85
C ARG A 175 1.36 -22.02 8.00
N GLU A 176 0.07 -22.24 7.79
CA GLU A 176 -0.77 -21.27 7.08
C GLU A 176 -1.07 -20.07 7.96
N ARG A 177 -1.30 -18.93 7.32
CA ARG A 177 -1.74 -17.70 7.97
C ARG A 177 -3.05 -17.95 8.75
N PRO A 178 -3.15 -17.50 10.01
CA PRO A 178 -4.40 -17.56 10.76
C PRO A 178 -5.53 -16.84 10.03
N TRP A 179 -6.74 -17.41 10.04
CA TRP A 179 -7.90 -16.89 9.31
C TRP A 179 -8.33 -15.47 9.73
N TRP A 180 -8.01 -15.06 10.96
CA TRP A 180 -8.33 -13.75 11.50
C TRP A 180 -7.24 -12.70 11.21
N TRP A 181 -6.03 -13.13 10.85
CA TRP A 181 -4.92 -12.23 10.56
C TRP A 181 -5.03 -11.64 9.15
N GLY A 182 -4.93 -10.32 9.03
CA GLY A 182 -4.96 -9.67 7.74
C GLY A 182 -4.67 -8.18 7.79
N SER A 183 -4.63 -7.56 6.62
CA SER A 183 -4.36 -6.12 6.46
C SER A 183 -5.37 -5.22 7.18
N TRP A 184 -6.55 -5.73 7.51
CA TRP A 184 -7.57 -5.01 8.27
C TRP A 184 -7.09 -4.62 9.69
N MET A 185 -6.15 -5.37 10.28
CA MET A 185 -5.60 -5.08 11.62
C MET A 185 -4.77 -3.80 11.69
N ILE A 186 -4.34 -3.27 10.53
CA ILE A 186 -3.66 -1.97 10.47
C ILE A 186 -4.67 -0.83 10.70
N GLN A 187 -5.95 -1.08 10.40
CA GLN A 187 -6.98 -0.04 10.46
C GLN A 187 -7.22 0.56 11.84
N PRO A 188 -7.34 -0.24 12.93
CA PRO A 188 -7.45 0.30 14.29
C PRO A 188 -6.34 1.30 14.62
N PHE A 189 -5.08 0.98 14.33
CA PHE A 189 -3.97 1.88 14.60
C PHE A 189 -4.00 3.13 13.71
N ALA A 190 -4.31 2.94 12.42
CA ALA A 190 -4.41 4.05 11.47
C ALA A 190 -5.51 5.05 11.89
N PHE A 191 -6.71 4.56 12.20
CA PHE A 191 -7.82 5.40 12.63
C PHE A 191 -7.64 5.98 14.03
N GLY A 192 -7.02 5.25 14.96
CA GLY A 192 -6.65 5.77 16.28
C GLY A 192 -5.73 6.99 16.18
N GLN A 193 -4.65 6.87 15.40
CA GLN A 193 -3.75 7.99 15.18
C GLN A 193 -4.45 9.15 14.45
N LEU A 194 -5.23 8.85 13.40
CA LEU A 194 -5.90 9.87 12.59
C LEU A 194 -6.93 10.65 13.41
N LEU A 195 -7.71 9.98 14.26
CA LEU A 195 -8.66 10.66 15.16
C LEU A 195 -7.95 11.48 16.24
N HIS A 196 -6.83 10.99 16.76
CA HIS A 196 -6.03 11.77 17.70
C HIS A 196 -5.43 13.03 17.02
N ALA A 197 -4.93 12.89 15.78
CA ALA A 197 -4.35 14.00 15.04
C ALA A 197 -5.39 15.05 14.64
N VAL A 198 -6.58 14.65 14.18
CA VAL A 198 -7.60 15.64 13.78
C VAL A 198 -8.08 16.49 14.95
N VAL A 199 -8.09 15.94 16.18
CA VAL A 199 -8.53 16.66 17.39
C VAL A 199 -7.43 17.56 17.94
N PHE A 200 -6.19 17.07 18.09
CA PHE A 200 -5.14 17.85 18.75
C PHE A 200 -4.20 18.62 17.80
N ASP A 201 -4.00 18.11 16.58
CA ASP A 201 -2.98 18.56 15.64
C ASP A 201 -3.56 18.62 14.22
N ARG A 202 -4.65 19.39 14.06
CA ARG A 202 -5.43 19.49 12.81
C ARG A 202 -4.59 19.74 11.56
N ASP A 203 -3.55 20.58 11.66
CA ASP A 203 -2.69 20.91 10.51
C ASP A 203 -1.91 19.71 9.96
N CYS A 204 -1.77 18.65 10.77
CA CYS A 204 -1.11 17.40 10.40
C CYS A 204 -2.10 16.37 9.83
N PHE A 205 -3.39 16.68 9.76
CA PHE A 205 -4.43 15.77 9.30
C PHE A 205 -4.68 15.89 7.78
N PRO A 206 -4.86 14.79 7.03
CA PRO A 206 -5.12 14.84 5.60
C PRO A 206 -6.46 15.54 5.28
N ALA A 207 -6.41 16.65 4.54
CA ALA A 207 -7.60 17.48 4.27
C ALA A 207 -8.73 16.73 3.55
N ALA A 208 -8.39 15.84 2.60
CA ALA A 208 -9.38 15.03 1.87
C ALA A 208 -10.17 14.11 2.81
N TYR A 209 -9.51 13.53 3.81
CA TYR A 209 -10.17 12.74 4.85
C TYR A 209 -11.10 13.62 5.71
N GLY A 210 -10.63 14.81 6.09
CA GLY A 210 -11.38 15.73 6.95
C GLY A 210 -12.66 16.20 6.30
N ASN A 211 -12.57 16.64 5.05
CA ASN A 211 -13.73 17.12 4.31
C ASN A 211 -14.77 16.01 4.14
N LEU A 212 -14.36 14.77 3.84
CA LEU A 212 -15.28 13.64 3.74
C LEU A 212 -15.99 13.36 5.07
N ILE A 213 -15.25 13.34 6.19
CA ILE A 213 -15.81 13.04 7.51
C ILE A 213 -16.73 14.17 7.97
N PHE A 214 -16.26 15.42 7.95
CA PHE A 214 -17.01 16.57 8.46
C PHE A 214 -18.29 16.84 7.67
N ASN A 215 -18.27 16.71 6.34
CA ASN A 215 -19.46 16.92 5.51
C ASN A 215 -20.54 15.86 5.75
N ASN A 216 -20.16 14.66 6.22
CA ASN A 216 -21.09 13.57 6.50
C ASN A 216 -21.35 13.35 7.99
N SER A 217 -20.92 14.28 8.88
CA SER A 217 -21.05 14.16 10.34
C SER A 217 -22.03 15.17 10.94
N THR A 218 -23.02 15.63 10.17
CA THR A 218 -23.94 16.72 10.56
C THR A 218 -24.76 16.46 11.83
N ALA A 219 -25.01 15.19 12.18
CA ALA A 219 -25.75 14.85 13.41
C ALA A 219 -24.96 15.12 14.70
N TYR A 220 -23.62 15.09 14.63
CA TYR A 220 -22.73 15.38 15.76
C TYR A 220 -22.09 16.77 15.65
N LEU A 221 -21.85 17.22 14.42
CA LEU A 221 -21.30 18.53 14.09
C LEU A 221 -22.43 19.43 13.61
N GLN A 222 -23.07 20.09 14.56
CA GLN A 222 -24.25 20.90 14.34
C GLN A 222 -23.96 22.06 13.37
N GLN A 223 -24.64 22.08 12.24
CA GLN A 223 -24.62 23.21 11.33
C GLN A 223 -25.49 24.34 11.87
N ARG A 224 -25.24 25.57 11.38
CA ARG A 224 -26.02 26.74 11.76
C ARG A 224 -27.50 26.52 11.41
N PRO A 225 -28.43 26.61 12.35
CA PRO A 225 -29.87 26.51 12.07
C PRO A 225 -30.34 27.63 11.14
N ALA A 226 -31.27 27.33 10.22
CA ALA A 226 -31.76 28.28 9.21
C ALA A 226 -32.43 29.53 9.80
N GLY A 227 -33.02 29.44 11.00
CA GLY A 227 -33.66 30.56 11.70
C GLY A 227 -32.78 31.28 12.72
N TYR A 228 -31.49 30.95 12.81
CA TYR A 228 -30.61 31.54 13.83
C TYR A 228 -30.19 32.98 13.44
N PRO A 229 -30.35 33.98 14.33
CA PRO A 229 -30.08 35.38 14.01
C PRO A 229 -28.68 35.59 13.44
N SER A 230 -28.56 36.44 12.40
CA SER A 230 -27.29 36.70 11.70
C SER A 230 -26.22 37.29 12.60
N HIS A 231 -26.62 38.14 13.55
CA HIS A 231 -25.75 38.85 14.50
C HIS A 231 -25.17 37.96 15.60
N LEU A 232 -25.74 36.77 15.85
CA LEU A 232 -25.22 35.85 16.84
C LEU A 232 -24.19 34.91 16.20
N VAL A 233 -23.08 34.68 16.92
CA VAL A 233 -22.02 33.77 16.49
C VAL A 233 -22.50 32.33 16.63
N TRP A 234 -22.26 31.51 15.60
CA TRP A 234 -22.45 30.07 15.64
C TRP A 234 -21.10 29.38 15.44
N PRO A 235 -20.74 28.38 16.26
CA PRO A 235 -19.46 27.72 16.17
C PRO A 235 -19.29 27.02 14.83
N LYS A 236 -18.12 27.18 14.21
CA LYS A 236 -17.77 26.42 13.02
C LYS A 236 -17.45 24.97 13.39
N THR A 237 -17.61 24.04 12.45
CA THR A 237 -17.32 22.61 12.64
C THR A 237 -15.94 22.35 13.27
N LEU A 238 -14.92 23.10 12.84
CA LEU A 238 -13.56 22.95 13.36
C LEU A 238 -13.41 23.52 14.78
N GLU A 239 -14.13 24.59 15.13
CA GLU A 239 -14.12 25.17 16.47
C GLU A 239 -14.78 24.23 17.49
N ILE A 240 -15.79 23.45 17.06
CA ILE A 240 -16.38 22.38 17.88
C ILE A 240 -15.32 21.31 18.18
N VAL A 241 -14.56 20.87 17.17
CA VAL A 241 -13.49 19.86 17.33
C VAL A 241 -12.35 20.40 18.20
N ASP A 242 -11.93 21.64 18.01
CA ASP A 242 -10.92 22.30 18.85
C ASP A 242 -11.40 22.41 20.30
N SER A 243 -12.69 22.67 20.52
CA SER A 243 -13.31 22.68 21.84
C SER A 243 -13.25 21.30 22.51
N LEU A 244 -13.49 20.21 21.77
CA LEU A 244 -13.33 18.84 22.31
C LEU A 244 -11.88 18.57 22.75
N ALA A 245 -10.89 19.08 22.00
CA ALA A 245 -9.48 18.97 22.38
C ALA A 245 -9.19 19.73 23.69
N GLN A 246 -9.79 20.91 23.86
CA GLN A 246 -9.67 21.69 25.10
C GLN A 246 -10.38 21.00 26.27
N MET A 247 -11.56 20.41 26.06
CA MET A 247 -12.24 19.61 27.09
C MET A 247 -11.38 18.46 27.60
N ALA A 248 -10.70 17.76 26.69
CA ALA A 248 -9.78 16.71 27.06
C ALA A 248 -8.58 17.24 27.86
N LYS A 249 -8.00 18.37 27.48
CA LYS A 249 -6.91 19.02 28.26
C LYS A 249 -7.36 19.49 29.65
N LEU A 250 -8.63 19.86 29.79
CA LEU A 250 -9.26 20.25 31.06
C LEU A 250 -9.79 19.06 31.87
N ASN A 251 -9.39 17.82 31.53
CA ASN A 251 -9.84 16.60 32.20
C ASN A 251 -11.37 16.43 32.22
N TRP A 252 -12.02 16.67 31.08
CA TRP A 252 -13.45 16.39 30.84
C TRP A 252 -14.39 17.00 31.89
N PRO A 253 -14.56 18.34 31.90
CA PRO A 253 -15.41 19.02 32.87
C PRO A 253 -16.88 18.54 32.81
N PRO A 254 -17.60 18.56 33.95
CA PRO A 254 -19.04 18.30 33.98
C PRO A 254 -19.80 19.33 33.15
N TYR A 255 -20.93 18.93 32.58
CA TYR A 255 -21.90 19.89 32.08
C TYR A 255 -22.75 20.42 33.23
N ILE A 256 -22.92 21.74 33.26
CA ILE A 256 -23.86 22.43 34.14
C ILE A 256 -24.81 23.18 33.24
N SER A 257 -26.10 22.83 33.28
CA SER A 257 -27.08 23.44 32.39
C SER A 257 -27.31 24.91 32.73
N PRO A 258 -27.11 25.85 31.80
CA PRO A 258 -27.41 27.27 32.03
C PRO A 258 -28.88 27.52 32.37
N THR A 259 -29.78 26.69 31.86
CA THR A 259 -31.23 26.80 32.08
C THR A 259 -31.64 26.51 33.53
N LEU A 260 -30.99 25.54 34.20
CA LEU A 260 -31.30 25.22 35.61
C LEU A 260 -30.49 26.07 36.59
N PHE A 261 -29.28 26.50 36.21
CA PHE A 261 -28.35 27.21 37.10
C PHE A 261 -27.87 28.53 36.46
N PRO A 262 -28.73 29.55 36.33
CA PRO A 262 -28.40 30.80 35.63
C PRO A 262 -27.28 31.61 36.33
N ASN A 263 -27.15 31.47 37.65
CA ASN A 263 -26.19 32.26 38.45
C ASN A 263 -24.82 31.57 38.64
N LYS A 264 -24.62 30.40 38.03
CA LYS A 264 -23.37 29.62 38.18
C LYS A 264 -22.55 29.71 36.90
N GLU A 265 -21.23 29.81 37.03
CA GLU A 265 -20.34 29.67 35.88
C GLU A 265 -20.52 28.27 35.27
N THR A 266 -21.03 28.23 34.03
CA THR A 266 -21.42 26.98 33.35
C THR A 266 -20.37 26.47 32.38
N LEU A 267 -19.53 27.35 31.84
CA LEU A 267 -18.51 27.04 30.84
C LEU A 267 -17.19 27.75 31.18
N PRO A 268 -16.05 27.04 31.12
CA PRO A 268 -14.74 27.66 31.16
C PRO A 268 -14.55 28.66 30.01
N ALA A 269 -13.82 29.75 30.25
CA ALA A 269 -13.57 30.79 29.25
C ALA A 269 -13.01 30.26 27.92
N SER A 270 -12.18 29.21 27.95
CA SER A 270 -11.59 28.58 26.75
C SER A 270 -12.62 27.86 25.85
N LEU A 271 -13.84 27.64 26.35
CA LEU A 271 -14.92 26.90 25.67
C LEU A 271 -16.10 27.81 25.30
N ALA A 272 -15.93 29.14 25.35
CA ALA A 272 -16.98 30.11 25.02
C ALA A 272 -17.52 29.95 23.59
N ALA A 273 -16.73 29.43 22.65
CA ALA A 273 -17.16 29.22 21.26
C ALA A 273 -18.35 28.25 21.15
N VAL A 274 -18.42 27.24 22.01
CA VAL A 274 -19.50 26.23 22.00
C VAL A 274 -20.68 26.57 22.91
N ALA A 275 -20.67 27.76 23.53
CA ALA A 275 -21.75 28.26 24.37
C ALA A 275 -23.17 28.09 23.77
N PRO A 276 -23.45 28.44 22.50
CA PRO A 276 -24.80 28.30 21.93
C PRO A 276 -25.28 26.84 21.81
N LEU A 277 -24.36 25.87 21.73
CA LEU A 277 -24.71 24.45 21.72
C LEU A 277 -25.03 23.97 23.14
N THR A 278 -24.19 24.33 24.10
CA THR A 278 -24.37 23.92 25.50
C THR A 278 -25.52 24.63 26.19
N SER A 279 -25.91 25.83 25.76
CA SER A 279 -27.07 26.56 26.31
C SER A 279 -28.40 25.97 25.87
N THR A 280 -28.45 25.35 24.68
CA THR A 280 -29.64 24.67 24.14
C THR A 280 -29.70 23.19 24.53
N ALA A 281 -28.68 22.68 25.21
CA ALA A 281 -28.59 21.27 25.56
C ALA A 281 -29.59 20.86 26.66
N HIS A 282 -30.05 19.61 26.57
CA HIS A 282 -31.01 19.06 27.52
C HIS A 282 -30.39 18.93 28.94
N PRO A 283 -31.10 19.34 30.00
CA PRO A 283 -30.54 19.41 31.36
C PRO A 283 -30.17 18.04 31.98
N ILE A 284 -30.71 16.93 31.44
CA ILE A 284 -30.39 15.57 31.88
C ILE A 284 -28.96 15.14 31.46
N ILE A 285 -28.37 15.79 30.47
CA ILE A 285 -27.01 15.48 30.04
C ILE A 285 -26.05 15.85 31.19
N THR A 286 -25.04 15.02 31.46
CA THR A 286 -24.11 15.24 32.60
C THR A 286 -22.69 15.59 32.15
N SER A 287 -22.33 15.23 30.93
CA SER A 287 -20.99 15.45 30.36
C SER A 287 -21.01 16.56 29.31
N LEU A 288 -20.04 17.48 29.40
CA LEU A 288 -19.94 18.64 28.50
C LEU A 288 -19.82 18.24 27.03
N SER A 289 -19.08 17.16 26.73
CA SER A 289 -18.90 16.67 25.36
C SER A 289 -20.20 16.21 24.71
N CYS A 290 -21.07 15.53 25.48
CA CYS A 290 -22.38 15.11 24.99
C CYS A 290 -23.29 16.32 24.75
N ALA A 291 -23.23 17.32 25.64
CA ALA A 291 -23.99 18.57 25.48
C ALA A 291 -23.56 19.34 24.22
N THR A 292 -22.28 19.28 23.84
CA THR A 292 -21.80 19.90 22.59
C THR A 292 -22.13 19.11 21.33
N LEU A 293 -22.11 17.78 21.41
CA LEU A 293 -22.23 16.91 20.24
C LEU A 293 -23.70 16.64 19.87
N HIS A 294 -24.57 16.46 20.86
CA HIS A 294 -25.98 16.16 20.63
C HIS A 294 -26.89 16.87 21.65
N PRO A 295 -26.96 18.22 21.61
CA PRO A 295 -27.69 19.00 22.61
C PRO A 295 -29.16 18.61 22.76
N SER A 296 -29.83 18.23 21.65
CA SER A 296 -31.27 17.93 21.62
C SER A 296 -31.63 16.56 22.20
N ASP A 297 -30.72 15.59 22.18
CA ASP A 297 -31.00 14.20 22.57
C ASP A 297 -30.25 13.83 23.86
N PRO A 298 -30.92 13.38 24.93
CA PRO A 298 -30.24 12.99 26.16
C PRO A 298 -29.53 11.63 26.03
N SER A 299 -29.99 10.75 25.14
CA SER A 299 -29.48 9.38 25.01
C SER A 299 -28.43 9.23 23.91
N CYS A 300 -27.18 8.97 24.30
CA CYS A 300 -26.05 8.80 23.37
C CYS A 300 -26.27 7.66 22.36
N LEU A 301 -26.88 6.54 22.79
CA LEU A 301 -27.13 5.37 21.95
C LEU A 301 -28.13 5.67 20.82
N ARG A 302 -29.19 6.43 21.13
CA ARG A 302 -30.19 6.83 20.13
C ARG A 302 -29.56 7.70 19.07
N THR A 303 -28.79 8.71 19.47
CA THR A 303 -28.06 9.58 18.54
C THR A 303 -27.10 8.78 17.68
N TYR A 304 -26.38 7.82 18.25
CA TYR A 304 -25.50 6.92 17.49
C TYR A 304 -26.26 6.11 16.43
N LEU A 305 -27.35 5.44 16.82
CA LEU A 305 -28.14 4.61 15.89
C LEU A 305 -28.79 5.47 14.81
N GLN A 306 -29.35 6.62 15.17
CA GLN A 306 -29.93 7.56 14.22
C GLN A 306 -28.88 8.09 13.24
N PHE A 307 -27.69 8.46 13.73
CA PHE A 307 -26.60 8.90 12.86
C PHE A 307 -26.13 7.79 11.93
N TRP A 308 -25.94 6.57 12.45
CA TRP A 308 -25.51 5.44 11.63
C TRP A 308 -26.53 5.10 10.54
N LEU A 309 -27.82 5.05 10.88
CA LEU A 309 -28.90 4.76 9.94
C LEU A 309 -29.13 5.87 8.90
N SER A 310 -28.93 7.14 9.28
CA SER A 310 -29.10 8.29 8.37
C SER A 310 -27.89 8.51 7.46
N SER A 311 -26.67 8.21 7.93
CA SER A 311 -25.45 8.33 7.13
C SER A 311 -25.21 7.14 6.21
N PHE A 312 -25.83 5.98 6.47
CA PHE A 312 -25.65 4.81 5.62
C PHE A 312 -26.16 4.98 4.17
N PRO A 313 -27.40 5.45 3.91
CA PRO A 313 -27.91 5.64 2.54
C PRO A 313 -27.07 6.55 1.63
N PRO A 314 -26.59 7.75 2.05
CA PRO A 314 -25.77 8.59 1.18
C PRO A 314 -24.43 7.93 0.84
N PHE A 315 -23.78 7.26 1.79
CA PHE A 315 -22.55 6.50 1.50
C PHE A 315 -22.80 5.34 0.54
N MET A 316 -23.93 4.64 0.71
CA MET A 316 -24.35 3.57 -0.19
C MET A 316 -24.56 4.07 -1.61
N ARG A 317 -25.26 5.19 -1.80
CA ARG A 317 -25.46 5.80 -3.13
C ARG A 317 -24.14 6.21 -3.77
N MET A 318 -23.25 6.86 -3.01
CA MET A 318 -21.93 7.29 -3.49
C MET A 318 -21.07 6.08 -3.93
N LEU A 319 -20.99 5.05 -3.10
CA LEU A 319 -20.17 3.86 -3.37
C LEU A 319 -20.76 2.97 -4.46
N LEU A 320 -22.09 2.92 -4.56
CA LEU A 320 -22.77 2.23 -5.66
C LEU A 320 -22.49 2.92 -6.98
N GLY A 321 -22.52 4.26 -7.04
CA GLY A 321 -22.12 5.03 -8.21
C GLY A 321 -20.66 4.79 -8.59
N PHE A 322 -19.76 4.84 -7.61
CA PHE A 322 -18.34 4.59 -7.81
C PHE A 322 -18.07 3.18 -8.36
N TYR A 323 -18.52 2.13 -7.67
CA TYR A 323 -18.29 0.75 -8.12
C TYR A 323 -19.07 0.40 -9.39
N GLY A 324 -20.24 0.99 -9.58
CA GLY A 324 -21.03 0.86 -10.81
C GLY A 324 -20.29 1.42 -12.02
N ALA A 325 -19.73 2.63 -11.92
CA ALA A 325 -18.94 3.22 -13.00
C ALA A 325 -17.74 2.35 -13.37
N PHE A 326 -17.03 1.78 -12.38
CA PHE A 326 -15.92 0.86 -12.63
C PHE A 326 -16.37 -0.48 -13.26
N ALA A 327 -17.60 -0.92 -13.01
CA ALA A 327 -18.14 -2.13 -13.63
C ALA A 327 -18.51 -1.94 -15.11
N ILE A 328 -18.73 -0.70 -15.55
CA ILE A 328 -19.13 -0.34 -16.93
C ILE A 328 -17.92 -0.06 -17.84
N LEU A 329 -16.71 0.07 -17.27
CA LEU A 329 -15.47 0.27 -18.04
C LEU A 329 -15.30 -0.82 -19.13
N PRO A 330 -14.67 -0.49 -20.28
CA PRO A 330 -14.69 -1.32 -21.49
C PRO A 330 -14.18 -2.76 -21.29
N ASN A 331 -13.21 -2.97 -20.40
CA ASN A 331 -12.66 -4.30 -20.09
C ASN A 331 -13.54 -5.12 -19.12
N ALA A 332 -14.46 -4.47 -18.41
CA ALA A 332 -15.40 -5.09 -17.48
C ALA A 332 -16.82 -5.20 -18.07
N GLY A 333 -17.17 -4.37 -19.05
CA GLY A 333 -18.48 -4.34 -19.71
C GLY A 333 -18.84 -5.64 -20.42
N ALA A 334 -17.87 -6.36 -20.99
CA ALA A 334 -18.11 -7.69 -21.56
C ALA A 334 -18.65 -8.69 -20.51
N LYS A 335 -18.20 -8.58 -19.25
CA LYS A 335 -18.70 -9.43 -18.15
C LYS A 335 -20.10 -9.02 -17.71
N LEU A 336 -20.45 -7.75 -17.85
CA LEU A 336 -21.80 -7.26 -17.59
C LEU A 336 -22.81 -7.84 -18.60
N TYR A 337 -22.40 -7.97 -19.86
CA TYR A 337 -23.21 -8.56 -20.91
C TYR A 337 -23.47 -10.06 -20.68
N HIS A 338 -22.43 -10.83 -20.35
CA HIS A 338 -22.57 -12.28 -20.18
C HIS A 338 -23.15 -12.71 -18.82
N ALA A 339 -22.98 -11.92 -17.76
CA ALA A 339 -23.41 -12.28 -16.40
C ALA A 339 -23.89 -11.08 -15.58
N PRO A 340 -25.01 -10.43 -15.96
CA PRO A 340 -25.46 -9.17 -15.36
C PRO A 340 -25.79 -9.31 -13.87
N VAL A 341 -26.46 -10.41 -13.47
CA VAL A 341 -26.85 -10.65 -12.08
C VAL A 341 -25.63 -10.87 -11.18
N ALA A 342 -24.61 -11.58 -11.67
CA ALA A 342 -23.37 -11.83 -10.92
C ALA A 342 -22.57 -10.54 -10.71
N VAL A 343 -22.51 -9.67 -11.72
CA VAL A 343 -21.86 -8.35 -11.60
C VAL A 343 -22.65 -7.47 -10.63
N LEU A 344 -23.98 -7.42 -10.75
CA LEU A 344 -24.83 -6.62 -9.88
C LEU A 344 -24.73 -7.03 -8.41
N THR A 345 -24.86 -8.32 -8.10
CA THR A 345 -24.74 -8.84 -6.73
C THR A 345 -23.36 -8.60 -6.13
N LYS A 346 -22.30 -8.65 -6.96
CA LYS A 346 -20.93 -8.34 -6.54
C LYS A 346 -20.74 -6.86 -6.25
N VAL A 347 -21.23 -5.98 -7.12
CA VAL A 347 -21.17 -4.51 -6.94
C VAL A 347 -21.98 -4.10 -5.72
N LEU A 348 -23.21 -4.60 -5.60
CA LEU A 348 -24.08 -4.32 -4.46
C LEU A 348 -23.46 -4.83 -3.16
N GLY A 349 -22.98 -6.07 -3.13
CA GLY A 349 -22.32 -6.64 -1.96
C GLY A 349 -21.05 -5.89 -1.55
N ARG A 350 -20.30 -5.34 -2.51
CA ARG A 350 -19.11 -4.50 -2.22
C ARG A 350 -19.52 -3.12 -1.73
N ALA A 351 -20.51 -2.49 -2.35
CA ALA A 351 -21.03 -1.20 -1.92
C ALA A 351 -21.61 -1.28 -0.50
N LEU A 352 -22.41 -2.31 -0.19
CA LEU A 352 -22.98 -2.52 1.15
C LEU A 352 -21.90 -2.68 2.22
N ARG A 353 -20.88 -3.52 1.98
CA ARG A 353 -19.78 -3.72 2.95
C ARG A 353 -18.95 -2.46 3.15
N SER A 354 -18.54 -1.79 2.07
CA SER A 354 -17.80 -0.53 2.13
C SER A 354 -18.60 0.59 2.81
N SER A 355 -19.90 0.66 2.58
CA SER A 355 -20.78 1.67 3.22
C SER A 355 -20.96 1.38 4.71
N THR A 356 -21.14 0.12 5.07
CA THR A 356 -21.21 -0.33 6.47
C THR A 356 -19.91 0.02 7.18
N PHE A 357 -18.77 -0.25 6.56
CA PHE A 357 -17.44 0.10 7.07
C PHE A 357 -17.29 1.61 7.28
N LEU A 358 -17.61 2.43 6.28
CA LEU A 358 -17.42 3.88 6.34
C LEU A 358 -18.39 4.55 7.33
N ALA A 359 -19.69 4.23 7.23
CA ALA A 359 -20.71 4.75 8.13
C ALA A 359 -20.46 4.31 9.58
N GLY A 360 -20.15 3.01 9.78
CA GLY A 360 -19.88 2.42 11.08
C GLY A 360 -18.62 2.97 11.73
N SER A 361 -17.53 3.15 10.96
CA SER A 361 -16.31 3.74 11.51
C SER A 361 -16.48 5.20 11.90
N ILE A 362 -17.11 6.04 11.07
CA ILE A 362 -17.35 7.45 11.39
C ILE A 362 -18.31 7.58 12.58
N SER A 363 -19.41 6.82 12.61
CA SER A 363 -20.36 6.86 13.74
C SER A 363 -19.71 6.41 15.04
N THR A 364 -18.90 5.38 15.00
CA THR A 364 -18.18 4.86 16.17
C THR A 364 -17.11 5.84 16.65
N ALA A 365 -16.42 6.53 15.74
CA ALA A 365 -15.43 7.55 16.10
C ALA A 365 -16.06 8.66 16.96
N TRP A 366 -17.24 9.19 16.57
CA TRP A 366 -17.94 10.21 17.36
C TRP A 366 -18.58 9.64 18.62
N ALA A 367 -19.28 8.51 18.52
CA ALA A 367 -19.97 7.90 19.66
C ALA A 367 -19.01 7.43 20.75
N SER A 368 -17.78 7.03 20.38
CA SER A 368 -16.75 6.63 21.35
C SER A 368 -16.42 7.76 22.34
N ILE A 369 -16.50 9.02 21.92
CA ILE A 369 -16.26 10.18 22.80
C ILE A 369 -17.28 10.16 23.95
N CYS A 370 -18.55 9.90 23.64
CA CYS A 370 -19.63 9.83 24.62
C CYS A 370 -19.51 8.57 25.50
N VAL A 371 -19.22 7.41 24.90
CA VAL A 371 -19.05 6.13 25.62
C VAL A 371 -17.90 6.21 26.63
N PHE A 372 -16.80 6.87 26.28
CA PHE A 372 -15.69 7.03 27.22
C PHE A 372 -16.00 8.01 28.35
N GLN A 373 -17.00 8.89 28.24
CA GLN A 373 -17.42 9.70 29.39
C GLN A 373 -18.20 8.88 30.42
N THR A 374 -18.93 7.86 29.98
CA THR A 374 -19.68 7.00 30.90
C THR A 374 -18.82 5.89 31.48
N TRP A 375 -17.87 5.36 30.69
CA TRP A 375 -17.07 4.21 31.09
C TRP A 375 -15.75 4.56 31.81
N LEU A 376 -15.12 5.71 31.48
CA LEU A 376 -13.82 6.09 32.05
C LEU A 376 -13.95 7.31 32.99
N PRO A 377 -13.40 7.25 34.21
CA PRO A 377 -13.32 8.42 35.10
C PRO A 377 -12.56 9.58 34.44
N ARG A 378 -12.95 10.83 34.72
CA ARG A 378 -12.46 12.07 34.07
C ARG A 378 -10.93 12.21 33.92
N HIS A 379 -10.17 11.72 34.90
CA HIS A 379 -8.71 11.80 34.94
C HIS A 379 -8.01 10.65 34.17
N VAL A 380 -8.71 9.58 33.84
CA VAL A 380 -8.14 8.42 33.14
C VAL A 380 -8.08 8.72 31.65
N LEU A 381 -6.86 8.71 31.11
CA LEU A 381 -6.57 8.82 29.68
C LEU A 381 -7.24 10.04 29.01
N PRO A 382 -7.10 11.26 29.55
CA PRO A 382 -7.86 12.43 29.10
C PRO A 382 -7.72 12.67 27.60
N THR A 383 -6.50 12.59 27.07
CA THR A 383 -6.18 12.80 25.65
C THR A 383 -6.22 11.50 24.83
N LEU A 384 -5.82 10.37 25.42
CA LEU A 384 -5.72 9.07 24.75
C LEU A 384 -7.08 8.45 24.41
N ARG A 385 -8.19 8.94 24.97
CA ARG A 385 -9.56 8.55 24.58
C ARG A 385 -9.82 8.69 23.08
N PHE A 386 -9.32 9.74 22.44
CA PHE A 386 -9.49 9.91 20.99
C PHE A 386 -8.72 8.85 20.19
N PHE A 387 -7.55 8.42 20.68
CA PHE A 387 -6.82 7.32 20.06
C PHE A 387 -7.59 6.01 20.19
N LEU A 388 -8.11 5.70 21.39
CA LEU A 388 -8.92 4.51 21.62
C LEU A 388 -10.22 4.53 20.80
N GLY A 389 -10.83 5.71 20.65
CA GLY A 389 -12.05 5.89 19.86
C GLY A 389 -11.84 5.57 18.39
N GLY A 390 -10.74 6.08 17.83
CA GLY A 390 -10.33 5.75 16.46
C GLY A 390 -9.93 4.28 16.32
N PHE A 391 -9.32 3.68 17.36
CA PHE A 391 -8.99 2.26 17.37
C PHE A 391 -10.24 1.38 17.25
N VAL A 392 -11.26 1.64 18.07
CA VAL A 392 -12.54 0.91 18.01
C VAL A 392 -13.26 1.18 16.67
N ALA A 393 -13.22 2.42 16.17
CA ALA A 393 -13.74 2.74 14.84
C ALA A 393 -13.05 1.94 13.72
N GLY A 394 -11.74 1.68 13.83
CA GLY A 394 -10.99 0.89 12.86
C GLY A 394 -11.32 -0.60 12.89
N LEU A 395 -11.94 -1.13 13.96
CA LEU A 395 -12.37 -2.54 14.01
C LEU A 395 -13.46 -2.85 12.98
N TRP A 396 -14.22 -1.84 12.52
CA TRP A 396 -15.16 -2.00 11.41
C TRP A 396 -14.50 -2.51 10.12
N ALA A 397 -13.17 -2.39 9.98
CA ALA A 397 -12.42 -2.96 8.86
C ALA A 397 -12.59 -4.47 8.71
N TRP A 398 -13.00 -5.16 9.79
CA TRP A 398 -13.36 -6.56 9.75
C TRP A 398 -14.43 -6.87 8.69
N VAL A 399 -15.40 -5.98 8.49
CA VAL A 399 -16.48 -6.13 7.50
C VAL A 399 -15.92 -6.23 6.07
N GLU A 400 -14.86 -5.49 5.78
CA GLU A 400 -14.27 -5.35 4.45
C GLU A 400 -12.93 -6.13 4.34
N ARG A 401 -12.62 -7.02 5.29
CA ARG A 401 -11.32 -7.72 5.43
C ARG A 401 -10.86 -8.48 4.18
N LYS A 402 -11.79 -8.94 3.32
CA LYS A 402 -11.48 -9.74 2.12
C LYS A 402 -11.14 -8.89 0.89
N GLN A 403 -11.69 -7.69 0.74
CA GLN A 403 -11.61 -6.89 -0.49
C GLN A 403 -11.08 -5.46 -0.28
N GLY A 404 -10.93 -5.02 0.98
CA GLY A 404 -10.53 -3.67 1.37
C GLY A 404 -9.05 -3.35 1.40
N ARG A 405 -8.17 -4.28 0.99
CA ARG A 405 -6.71 -4.15 1.18
C ARG A 405 -6.16 -2.81 0.71
N GLY A 406 -6.56 -2.36 -0.49
CA GLY A 406 -6.11 -1.08 -1.04
C GLY A 406 -6.53 0.12 -0.17
N MET A 407 -7.75 0.09 0.36
CA MET A 407 -8.28 1.13 1.25
C MET A 407 -7.56 1.15 2.60
N PHE A 408 -7.28 -0.03 3.18
CA PHE A 408 -6.55 -0.12 4.43
C PHE A 408 -5.13 0.41 4.29
N LEU A 409 -4.42 0.01 3.23
CA LEU A 409 -3.07 0.53 2.97
C LEU A 409 -3.08 2.02 2.65
N TYR A 410 -4.11 2.55 1.98
CA TYR A 410 -4.23 3.99 1.76
C TYR A 410 -4.36 4.75 3.09
N SER A 411 -5.28 4.32 3.97
CA SER A 411 -5.47 4.94 5.27
C SER A 411 -4.25 4.81 6.19
N ALA A 412 -3.52 3.68 6.12
CA ALA A 412 -2.28 3.46 6.85
C ALA A 412 -1.19 4.44 6.40
N ARG A 413 -1.04 4.65 5.09
CA ARG A 413 -0.09 5.65 4.55
C ARG A 413 -0.45 7.06 5.01
N ALA A 414 -1.74 7.41 4.96
CA ALA A 414 -2.24 8.70 5.42
C ALA A 414 -1.99 8.91 6.93
N SER A 415 -2.13 7.85 7.73
CA SER A 415 -1.83 7.86 9.16
C SER A 415 -0.34 8.02 9.44
N VAL A 416 0.53 7.33 8.71
CA VAL A 416 2.00 7.47 8.85
C VAL A 416 2.45 8.89 8.49
N ASP A 417 1.95 9.45 7.38
CA ASP A 417 2.20 10.85 7.00
C ASP A 417 1.77 11.82 8.10
N SER A 418 0.56 11.61 8.64
CA SER A 418 0.04 12.42 9.75
C SER A 418 0.89 12.30 11.01
N LEU A 419 1.26 11.07 11.40
CA LEU A 419 2.07 10.79 12.59
C LEU A 419 3.45 11.43 12.49
N TRP A 420 4.07 11.36 11.31
CA TRP A 420 5.35 12.01 11.05
C TRP A 420 5.27 13.52 11.27
N LYS A 421 4.27 14.18 10.69
CA LYS A 421 4.02 15.63 10.86
C LYS A 421 3.76 16.00 12.32
N VAL A 422 2.96 15.20 13.03
CA VAL A 422 2.71 15.39 14.47
C VAL A 422 4.00 15.29 15.26
N GLY A 423 4.83 14.28 15.00
CA GLY A 423 6.10 14.09 15.70
C GLY A 423 7.10 15.22 15.43
N VAL A 424 7.10 15.82 14.23
CA VAL A 424 7.89 17.02 13.93
C VAL A 424 7.35 18.23 14.71
N LYS A 425 6.02 18.44 14.71
CA LYS A 425 5.37 19.54 15.42
C LYS A 425 5.58 19.48 16.93
N ARG A 426 5.47 18.28 17.52
CA ARG A 426 5.69 18.01 18.95
C ARG A 426 7.15 17.80 19.33
N ARG A 427 8.08 17.94 18.37
CA ARG A 427 9.53 17.78 18.56
C ARG A 427 9.95 16.41 19.10
N TRP A 428 9.21 15.34 18.78
CA TRP A 428 9.62 13.96 19.05
C TRP A 428 10.84 13.55 18.22
N TRP A 429 10.92 14.09 17.00
CA TRP A 429 12.05 13.91 16.10
C TRP A 429 12.34 15.19 15.32
N LYS A 430 13.60 15.38 14.92
CA LYS A 430 14.01 16.51 14.08
C LYS A 430 13.76 16.15 12.62
N GLY A 431 13.09 17.04 11.88
CA GLY A 431 12.89 16.86 10.43
C GLY A 431 14.23 16.89 9.70
N MET A 432 14.61 15.77 9.06
CA MET A 432 15.79 15.69 8.22
C MET A 432 15.52 16.30 6.84
N ARG A 433 16.41 17.16 6.35
CA ARG A 433 16.34 17.65 4.96
C ARG A 433 16.54 16.46 4.01
N GLY A 434 15.59 16.25 3.10
CA GLY A 434 15.65 15.14 2.14
C GLY A 434 15.39 13.75 2.74
N GLY A 435 14.77 13.65 3.93
CA GLY A 435 14.44 12.35 4.52
C GLY A 435 13.51 11.49 3.65
N ASP A 436 12.64 12.13 2.86
CA ASP A 436 11.80 11.50 1.84
C ASP A 436 12.63 10.74 0.79
N VAL A 437 13.76 11.31 0.36
CA VAL A 437 14.67 10.67 -0.60
C VAL A 437 15.33 9.44 0.01
N TRP A 438 15.83 9.54 1.24
CA TRP A 438 16.46 8.40 1.92
C TRP A 438 15.50 7.23 2.14
N VAL A 439 14.26 7.52 2.56
CA VAL A 439 13.21 6.51 2.69
C VAL A 439 12.90 5.86 1.35
N PHE A 440 12.85 6.65 0.27
CA PHE A 440 12.64 6.13 -1.07
C PHE A 440 13.79 5.22 -1.55
N VAL A 441 15.04 5.65 -1.37
CA VAL A 441 16.22 4.85 -1.72
C VAL A 441 16.25 3.54 -0.93
N ALA A 442 15.99 3.60 0.37
CA ALA A 442 15.90 2.41 1.23
C ALA A 442 14.78 1.47 0.76
N ALA A 443 13.62 2.00 0.39
CA ALA A 443 12.50 1.20 -0.13
C ALA A 443 12.85 0.49 -1.45
N LEU A 444 13.56 1.18 -2.36
CA LEU A 444 14.05 0.57 -3.61
C LEU A 444 15.09 -0.51 -3.33
N MET A 445 16.01 -0.27 -2.40
CA MET A 445 17.03 -1.23 -2.00
C MET A 445 16.40 -2.51 -1.43
N VAL A 446 15.45 -2.38 -0.49
CA VAL A 446 14.69 -3.51 0.05
C VAL A 446 13.93 -4.26 -1.05
N THR A 447 13.29 -3.54 -1.97
CA THR A 447 12.59 -4.16 -3.11
C THR A 447 13.54 -4.95 -4.00
N GLY A 448 14.74 -4.42 -4.26
CA GLY A 448 15.79 -5.08 -5.03
C GLY A 448 16.30 -6.36 -4.37
N VAL A 449 16.54 -6.33 -3.05
CA VAL A 449 16.96 -7.49 -2.26
C VAL A 449 15.88 -8.57 -2.25
N VAL A 450 14.62 -8.20 -2.06
CA VAL A 450 13.50 -9.15 -2.09
C VAL A 450 13.39 -9.82 -3.46
N TYR A 451 13.50 -9.04 -4.54
CA TYR A 451 13.44 -9.58 -5.90
C TYR A 451 14.58 -10.55 -6.22
N GLU A 452 15.81 -10.27 -5.75
CA GLU A 452 16.97 -11.17 -5.95
C GLU A 452 16.83 -12.48 -5.20
N ARG A 453 16.21 -12.44 -4.02
CA ARG A 453 16.05 -13.63 -3.18
C ARG A 453 14.88 -14.50 -3.62
N ASP A 454 13.74 -13.88 -3.90
CA ASP A 454 12.57 -14.55 -4.44
C ASP A 454 11.68 -13.56 -5.22
N ALA A 455 11.74 -13.61 -6.54
CA ALA A 455 10.91 -12.80 -7.42
C ALA A 455 9.40 -13.07 -7.21
N ARG A 456 9.02 -14.26 -6.71
CA ARG A 456 7.62 -14.66 -6.46
C ARG A 456 7.01 -13.92 -5.26
N ALA A 457 7.85 -13.41 -4.33
CA ALA A 457 7.39 -12.59 -3.21
C ALA A 457 6.68 -11.30 -3.68
N ILE A 458 7.03 -10.82 -4.87
CA ILE A 458 6.30 -9.76 -5.56
C ILE A 458 5.13 -10.40 -6.32
N ARG A 459 3.94 -10.39 -5.73
CA ARG A 459 2.75 -11.07 -6.31
C ARG A 459 2.23 -10.42 -7.59
N GLU A 460 2.55 -9.15 -7.84
CA GLU A 460 2.03 -8.39 -8.98
C GLU A 460 2.95 -8.50 -10.19
N GLY A 461 2.50 -9.17 -11.26
CA GLY A 461 3.29 -9.38 -12.48
C GLY A 461 3.67 -8.08 -13.21
N SER A 462 2.87 -7.02 -13.14
CA SER A 462 3.26 -5.71 -13.69
C SER A 462 4.43 -5.08 -12.91
N TRP A 463 4.48 -5.30 -11.60
CA TRP A 463 5.58 -4.82 -10.78
C TRP A 463 6.85 -5.63 -11.02
N ARG A 464 6.75 -6.97 -11.11
CA ARG A 464 7.88 -7.84 -11.46
C ARG A 464 8.50 -7.46 -12.81
N ARG A 465 7.67 -7.31 -13.84
CA ARG A 465 8.10 -6.85 -15.17
C ARG A 465 8.73 -5.45 -15.14
N GLY A 466 8.19 -4.56 -14.30
CA GLY A 466 8.76 -3.22 -14.09
C GLY A 466 10.14 -3.25 -13.44
N VAL A 467 10.34 -4.08 -12.41
CA VAL A 467 11.64 -4.26 -11.75
C VAL A 467 12.66 -4.90 -12.70
N SER A 468 12.26 -5.95 -13.44
CA SER A 468 13.07 -6.57 -14.48
C SER A 468 13.48 -5.57 -15.57
N TRP A 469 12.55 -4.71 -15.99
CA TRP A 469 12.82 -3.66 -16.98
C TRP A 469 13.81 -2.61 -16.46
N ILE A 470 13.65 -2.15 -15.21
CA ILE A 470 14.57 -1.19 -14.57
C ILE A 470 16.00 -1.77 -14.47
N ARG A 471 16.12 -3.09 -14.29
CA ARG A 471 17.42 -3.79 -14.26
C ARG A 471 18.03 -4.06 -15.63
N GLY A 472 17.32 -3.77 -16.72
CA GLY A 472 17.82 -4.01 -18.07
C GLY A 472 17.71 -5.48 -18.51
N GLU A 473 17.00 -6.33 -17.76
CA GLU A 473 16.73 -7.74 -18.11
C GLU A 473 15.55 -7.87 -19.11
N GLY A 474 14.94 -6.74 -19.49
CA GLY A 474 13.77 -6.68 -20.35
C GLY A 474 12.46 -6.80 -19.57
N LEU A 475 11.31 -6.73 -20.27
CA LEU A 475 9.96 -6.85 -19.70
C LEU A 475 9.56 -8.32 -19.41
N ARG A 476 10.51 -9.15 -18.98
CA ARG A 476 10.32 -10.58 -18.68
C ARG A 476 9.87 -10.82 -17.24
N ASP A 477 9.16 -11.92 -17.01
CA ASP A 477 8.70 -12.35 -15.69
C ASP A 477 9.34 -13.68 -15.32
N TRP A 478 10.52 -13.63 -14.68
CA TRP A 478 11.30 -14.80 -14.30
C TRP A 478 10.59 -15.78 -13.36
N SER A 479 9.53 -15.33 -12.67
CA SER A 479 8.76 -16.20 -11.76
C SER A 479 7.91 -17.25 -12.48
N LEU A 480 7.53 -17.01 -13.73
CA LEU A 480 6.72 -17.94 -14.54
C LEU A 480 7.58 -18.95 -15.30
N GLU A 481 8.77 -18.53 -15.75
CA GLU A 481 9.70 -19.42 -16.48
C GLU A 481 10.26 -20.54 -15.58
N GLU A 482 10.45 -20.29 -14.28
CA GLU A 482 10.82 -21.34 -13.33
C GLU A 482 9.72 -22.41 -13.14
N ASP A 483 8.44 -22.01 -13.18
CA ASP A 483 7.31 -22.94 -13.08
C ASP A 483 7.14 -23.75 -14.37
N GLU A 484 7.37 -23.14 -15.54
CA GLU A 484 7.39 -23.83 -16.84
C GLU A 484 8.57 -24.81 -16.93
N ALA A 485 9.77 -24.42 -16.49
CA ALA A 485 10.94 -25.29 -16.48
C ALA A 485 10.86 -26.44 -15.46
N GLN A 486 10.19 -26.25 -14.32
CA GLN A 486 9.94 -27.31 -13.33
C GLN A 486 8.83 -28.27 -13.80
N GLY A 487 7.76 -27.76 -14.42
CA GLY A 487 6.67 -28.56 -14.97
C GLY A 487 7.08 -29.44 -16.16
N GLU A 488 8.02 -28.97 -16.99
CA GLU A 488 8.58 -29.79 -18.09
C GLU A 488 9.53 -30.90 -17.59
N GLY A 489 10.12 -30.75 -16.40
CA GLY A 489 11.01 -31.75 -15.79
C GLY A 489 10.27 -32.90 -15.10
N GLU A 490 9.09 -32.65 -14.51
CA GLU A 490 8.25 -33.68 -13.88
C GLU A 490 7.43 -34.51 -14.90
N GLY A 491 7.34 -34.06 -16.15
CA GLY A 491 6.66 -34.79 -17.24
C GLY A 491 7.55 -35.80 -17.99
N GLN A 492 8.80 -36.02 -17.57
CA GLN A 492 9.76 -36.91 -18.21
C GLN A 492 10.32 -38.04 -17.31
N GLU A 493 9.74 -38.28 -16.13
CA GLU A 493 9.99 -39.52 -15.36
C GLU A 493 8.93 -40.60 -15.57
#